data_AF-A0A291IQQ3-F1
#
_entry.id   AF-A0A291IQQ3-F1
#
_cell.length_a   1.000
_cell.length_b   1.000
_cell.length_c   1.000
_cell.angle_alpha   90.00
_cell.angle_beta   90.00
_cell.angle_gamma   90.00
#
_symmetry.space_group_name_H-M   'P 1'
#
loop_
_entity.id
_entity.type
_entity.pdbx_description
1 polymer ?
#
loop_
_entity_poly.entity_id
_entity_poly.type
_entity_poly.pdbx_seq_one_letter_code
_entity_poly.pdbx_strand_id
1 'polypeptide(L)'
;MEPTKIPRFIDDPPILLIWTAHDLVIVVAMMLLGIFIDHLLYCLIASYFVIKFIRRFTDNRPNGFLVHAAYWVGLLPTNAISVPNPYIRKYYQ
;
A
#
# COMPACT_ATOMS: atom_id res chain seq x y z
N MET A 1 -9.70 25.25 -26.84
CA MET A 1 -9.64 23.98 -26.10
C MET A 1 -8.77 24.23 -24.89
N GLU A 2 -9.30 24.09 -23.67
CA GLU A 2 -8.47 24.23 -22.47
C GLU A 2 -7.44 23.10 -22.44
N PRO A 3 -6.17 23.38 -22.11
CA PRO A 3 -5.14 22.36 -22.08
C PRO A 3 -5.46 21.37 -20.95
N THR A 4 -5.85 20.15 -21.31
CA THR A 4 -5.97 19.04 -20.37
C THR A 4 -4.60 18.76 -19.78
N LYS A 5 -4.46 18.87 -18.47
CA LYS A 5 -3.21 18.62 -17.74
C LYS A 5 -2.89 17.13 -17.84
N ILE A 6 -2.06 16.73 -18.81
CA ILE A 6 -1.65 15.34 -18.99
C ILE A 6 -0.71 14.99 -17.82
N PRO A 7 -1.04 13.99 -16.98
CA PRO A 7 -0.17 13.56 -15.90
C PRO A 7 1.15 13.02 -16.46
N ARG A 8 2.26 13.37 -15.80
CA ARG A 8 3.63 13.13 -16.30
C ARG A 8 4.04 11.65 -16.23
N PHE A 9 3.36 10.85 -15.40
CA PHE A 9 3.58 9.42 -15.21
C PHE A 9 2.22 8.73 -15.12
N ILE A 10 1.96 7.77 -16.01
CA ILE A 10 0.72 6.99 -16.05
C ILE A 10 0.63 6.03 -14.85
N ASP A 11 1.78 5.57 -14.37
CA ASP A 11 1.88 4.53 -13.34
C ASP A 11 2.01 5.10 -11.91
N ASP A 12 2.06 6.43 -11.77
CA ASP A 12 2.16 7.03 -10.44
C ASP A 12 0.83 6.88 -9.69
N PRO A 13 0.86 6.42 -8.44
CA PRO A 13 -0.34 6.25 -7.66
C PRO A 13 -1.04 7.60 -7.42
N PRO A 14 -2.39 7.62 -7.38
CA PRO A 14 -3.14 8.86 -7.23
C PRO A 14 -2.83 9.52 -5.88
N ILE A 15 -2.57 10.82 -5.93
CA ILE A 15 -2.38 11.68 -4.76
C ILE A 15 -3.76 12.18 -4.32
N LEU A 16 -4.14 11.89 -3.08
CA LEU A 16 -5.37 12.37 -2.45
C LEU A 16 -5.02 13.42 -1.39
N LEU A 17 -5.49 14.67 -1.59
CA LEU A 17 -5.18 15.86 -0.76
C LEU A 17 -3.67 16.17 -0.66
N ILE A 18 -2.96 15.43 0.18
CA ILE A 18 -1.53 15.57 0.44
C ILE A 18 -0.79 14.22 0.37
N TRP A 19 -1.52 13.10 0.42
CA TRP A 19 -0.96 11.78 0.66
C TRP A 19 -1.32 10.83 -0.49
N THR A 20 -0.50 9.82 -0.68
CA THR A 20 -0.76 8.83 -1.73
C THR A 20 -1.86 7.86 -1.28
N ALA A 21 -2.64 7.29 -2.21
CA ALA A 21 -3.71 6.35 -1.88
C ALA A 21 -3.25 5.17 -0.97
N HIS A 22 -2.02 4.67 -1.15
CA HIS A 22 -1.46 3.62 -0.30
C HIS A 22 -1.13 4.09 1.13
N ASP A 23 -0.70 5.35 1.29
CA ASP A 23 -0.42 5.93 2.61
C ASP A 23 -1.70 6.09 3.43
N LEU A 24 -2.82 6.39 2.76
CA LEU A 24 -4.12 6.54 3.38
C LEU A 24 -4.63 5.24 4.00
N VAL A 25 -4.33 4.08 3.40
CA VAL A 25 -4.67 2.77 3.98
C VAL A 25 -4.04 2.61 5.36
N ILE A 26 -2.79 3.06 5.55
CA ILE A 26 -2.08 2.96 6.83
C ILE A 26 -2.72 3.88 7.86
N VAL A 27 -3.11 5.10 7.48
CA VAL A 27 -3.82 6.03 8.38
C VAL A 27 -5.13 5.44 8.84
N VAL A 28 -5.95 4.96 7.91
CA VAL A 28 -7.27 4.42 8.22
C VAL A 28 -7.13 3.21 9.13
N ALA A 29 -6.18 2.31 8.85
CA ALA A 29 -5.91 1.17 9.73
C ALA A 29 -5.49 1.59 11.15
N MET A 30 -4.57 2.55 11.28
CA MET A 30 -4.15 3.08 12.58
C MET A 30 -5.27 3.85 13.30
N MET A 31 -6.12 4.55 12.55
CA MET A 31 -7.28 5.27 13.09
C MET A 31 -8.27 4.29 13.70
N LEU A 32 -8.61 3.21 12.98
CA LEU A 32 -9.48 2.15 13.48
C LEU A 32 -8.90 1.50 14.75
N LEU A 33 -7.61 1.16 14.74
CA LEU A 33 -6.93 0.63 15.93
C LEU A 33 -6.93 1.62 17.11
N GLY A 34 -6.73 2.90 16.83
CA GLY A 34 -6.75 3.96 17.84
C GLY A 34 -8.12 4.15 18.49
N ILE A 35 -9.21 3.92 17.74
CA ILE A 35 -10.57 3.89 18.29
C ILE A 35 -10.74 2.68 19.21
N PHE A 36 -10.25 1.51 18.83
CA PHE A 36 -10.34 0.30 19.68
C PHE A 36 -9.55 0.42 20.99
N ILE A 37 -8.45 1.18 20.99
CA ILE A 37 -7.56 1.35 22.16
C ILE A 37 -7.88 2.65 22.94
N ASP A 38 -8.87 3.43 22.49
CA ASP A 38 -9.24 4.75 23.04
C ASP A 38 -8.08 5.78 23.05
N HIS A 39 -7.11 5.59 22.16
CA HIS A 39 -5.88 6.40 22.06
C HIS A 39 -5.68 6.93 20.63
N LEU A 40 -6.74 7.47 20.05
CA LEU A 40 -6.80 7.90 18.64
C LEU A 40 -5.66 8.84 18.24
N LEU A 41 -5.43 9.90 19.02
CA LEU A 41 -4.41 10.90 18.70
C LEU A 41 -3.00 10.30 18.64
N TYR A 42 -2.67 9.41 19.58
CA TYR A 42 -1.38 8.73 19.60
C TYR A 42 -1.21 7.81 18.40
N CYS A 43 -2.25 7.07 18.02
CA CYS A 43 -2.23 6.21 16.84
C CYS A 43 -2.10 7.00 15.53
N LEU A 44 -2.76 8.15 15.42
CA LEU A 44 -2.63 9.03 14.25
C LEU A 44 -1.20 9.60 14.13
N ILE A 45 -0.60 10.04 15.22
CA ILE A 45 0.81 10.48 15.23
C ILE A 45 1.73 9.30 14.87
N ALA A 46 1.50 8.12 15.43
CA ALA A 46 2.25 6.92 15.10
C ALA A 46 2.17 6.57 13.60
N SER A 47 0.99 6.73 12.98
CA SER A 47 0.79 6.45 11.55
C SER A 47 1.73 7.26 10.66
N TYR A 48 1.99 8.53 11.01
CA TYR A 48 2.95 9.38 10.28
C TYR A 48 4.37 8.81 10.34
N PHE A 49 4.83 8.36 11.52
CA PHE A 49 6.15 7.75 11.66
C PHE A 49 6.24 6.42 10.90
N VAL A 50 5.19 5.60 10.96
CA VAL A 50 5.10 4.33 10.21
C VAL A 50 5.19 4.57 8.71
N ILE A 51 4.45 5.56 8.18
CA ILE A 51 4.50 5.92 6.76
C ILE A 51 5.89 6.41 6.36
N LYS A 52 6.51 7.29 7.16
CA LYS A 52 7.87 7.76 6.91
C LYS A 52 8.88 6.60 6.86
N PHE A 53 8.72 5.61 7.74
CA PHE A 53 9.56 4.43 7.76
C PHE A 53 9.34 3.54 6.53
N ILE A 54 8.07 3.28 6.17
CA ILE A 54 7.70 2.48 5.00
C ILE A 54 8.19 3.13 3.70
N ARG A 55 8.04 4.45 3.55
CA ARG A 55 8.58 5.22 2.42
C ARG A 55 10.10 5.05 2.35
N ARG A 56 10.82 5.32 3.44
CA ARG A 56 12.29 5.14 3.50
C ARG A 56 12.72 3.72 3.12
N PHE A 57 11.95 2.71 3.51
CA PHE A 57 12.25 1.31 3.19
C PHE A 57 11.96 0.97 1.71
N THR A 58 10.96 1.62 1.12
CA THR A 58 10.49 1.37 -0.25
C THR A 58 11.23 2.22 -1.27
N ASP A 59 11.76 3.39 -0.92
CA ASP A 59 12.46 4.31 -1.83
C ASP A 59 13.67 3.65 -2.54
N ASN A 60 14.31 2.65 -1.91
CA ASN A 60 15.42 1.90 -2.49
C ASN A 60 14.98 0.62 -3.23
N ARG A 61 13.67 0.38 -3.38
CA ARG A 61 13.11 -0.85 -3.92
C ARG A 61 12.20 -0.53 -5.12
N PRO A 62 12.08 -1.47 -6.08
CA PRO A 62 11.20 -1.28 -7.23
C PRO A 62 9.74 -1.11 -6.80
N ASN A 63 8.99 -0.34 -7.60
CA ASN A 63 7.55 -0.14 -7.42
C ASN A 63 6.83 -1.49 -7.27
N GLY A 64 5.90 -1.57 -6.30
CA GLY A 64 5.15 -2.80 -6.02
C GLY A 64 5.85 -3.83 -5.13
N PHE A 65 7.06 -3.54 -4.61
CA PHE A 65 7.79 -4.45 -3.72
C PHE A 65 6.94 -4.96 -2.53
N LEU A 66 6.20 -4.06 -1.87
CA LEU A 66 5.34 -4.42 -0.72
C LEU A 66 4.19 -5.33 -1.12
N VAL A 67 3.58 -5.09 -2.29
CA VAL A 67 2.50 -5.91 -2.85
C VAL A 67 3.03 -7.31 -3.18
N HIS A 68 4.24 -7.40 -3.74
CA HIS A 68 4.90 -8.67 -4.01
C HIS A 68 5.29 -9.42 -2.72
N ALA A 69 5.76 -8.71 -1.69
CA ALA A 69 6.02 -9.30 -0.38
C ALA A 69 4.73 -9.84 0.26
N ALA A 70 3.63 -9.07 0.20
CA ALA A 70 2.32 -9.51 0.68
C ALA A 70 1.81 -10.74 -0.06
N TYR A 71 2.07 -10.85 -1.38
CA TYR A 71 1.79 -12.05 -2.17
C TYR A 71 2.52 -13.28 -1.59
N TRP A 72 3.83 -13.20 -1.34
CA TRP A 72 4.58 -14.35 -0.79
C TRP A 72 4.14 -14.78 0.61
N VAL A 73 3.62 -13.85 1.41
CA VAL A 73 3.08 -14.14 2.75
C VAL A 73 1.63 -14.62 2.69
N GLY A 74 0.97 -14.61 1.52
CA GLY A 74 -0.42 -15.04 1.34
C GLY A 74 -1.45 -13.98 1.77
N LEU A 75 -1.02 -12.74 2.01
CA LEU A 75 -1.89 -11.62 2.42
C LEU A 75 -2.42 -10.81 1.23
N LEU A 76 -2.15 -11.23 0.01
CA LEU A 76 -2.69 -10.61 -1.19
C LEU A 76 -3.97 -11.35 -1.63
N PRO A 77 -5.17 -10.82 -1.33
CA PRO A 77 -6.41 -11.43 -1.80
C PRO A 77 -6.57 -11.17 -3.30
N THR A 78 -6.31 -12.17 -4.13
CA THR A 78 -6.55 -12.11 -5.57
C THR A 78 -7.21 -13.40 -6.06
N ASN A 79 -8.19 -13.24 -6.94
CA ASN A 79 -8.85 -14.34 -7.65
C ASN A 79 -8.37 -14.44 -9.11
N ALA A 80 -7.30 -13.73 -9.46
CA ALA A 80 -6.77 -13.72 -10.81
C ALA A 80 -6.15 -15.08 -11.15
N ILE A 81 -6.59 -15.66 -12.27
CA ILE A 81 -6.06 -16.94 -12.79
C ILE A 81 -4.55 -16.86 -13.05
N SER A 82 -4.06 -15.68 -13.44
CA SER A 82 -2.64 -15.41 -13.70
C SER A 82 -1.78 -15.28 -12.44
N VAL A 83 -2.38 -15.21 -11.25
CA VAL A 83 -1.66 -15.11 -9.97
C VAL A 83 -1.89 -16.41 -9.20
N PRO A 84 -1.03 -17.43 -9.41
CA PRO A 84 -1.18 -18.70 -8.72
C PRO A 84 -1.00 -18.52 -7.21
N ASN A 85 -1.50 -19.48 -6.43
CA ASN A 85 -1.34 -19.42 -4.98
C ASN A 85 0.17 -19.49 -4.63
N PRO A 86 0.68 -18.55 -3.80
CA PRO A 86 2.09 -18.45 -3.42
C PRO A 86 2.64 -19.70 -2.72
N TYR A 87 1.80 -20.59 -2.21
CA TYR A 87 2.21 -21.84 -1.56
C TYR A 87 2.32 -23.03 -2.52
N ILE A 88 1.89 -22.89 -3.78
CA ILE A 88 2.07 -23.93 -4.79
C ILE A 88 3.55 -23.97 -5.21
N ARG A 89 4.18 -25.14 -5.04
CA ARG A 89 5.60 -25.37 -5.36
C ARG A 89 5.82 -26.30 -6.55
N LYS A 90 4.77 -27.00 -7.00
CA LYS A 90 4.83 -27.97 -8.10
C LYS A 90 3.65 -27.73 -9.02
N TYR A 91 3.93 -27.64 -10.31
CA TYR A 91 2.93 -27.62 -11.37
C TYR A 91 3.05 -28.93 -12.13
N TYR A 92 1.96 -29.68 -12.19
CA TYR A 92 1.88 -30.87 -13.04
C TYR A 92 1.24 -30.43 -14.35
N GLN A 93 1.93 -30.70 -15.46
CA GLN A 93 1.39 -30.52 -16.82
C GLN A 93 0.62 -31.75 -17.25
#